data_AF-A0A803SSD2-F1
#
_entry.id   AF-A0A803SSD2-F1
#
_cell.length_a   1.000
_cell.length_b   1.000
_cell.length_c   1.000
_cell.angle_alpha   90.00
_cell.angle_beta   90.00
_cell.angle_gamma   90.00
#
_symmetry.space_group_name_H-M   'P 1'
#
loop_
_entity.id
_entity.type
_entity.pdbx_description
1 polymer ?
#
loop_
_entity_poly.entity_id
_entity_poly.type
_entity_poly.pdbx_seq_one_letter_code
_entity_poly.pdbx_strand_id
1 'polypeptide(L)'
;MRGAFGKMQETIAHTHIGQVIMTIRTKVQNKEHVIKILSRAKLKFPRHQKIHISKKWGFVKFNADKFEEMVPEKHLIPDGCRVKYILRRGPLDKWHALLAA
;
A
#
# COMPACT_ATOMS: atom_id res chain seq x y z
N MET A 1 28.23 -33.93 -13.92
CA MET A 1 27.75 -34.91 -12.92
C MET A 1 26.46 -35.52 -13.41
N ARG A 2 26.35 -36.85 -13.48
CA ARG A 2 25.14 -37.53 -13.97
C ARG A 2 24.08 -37.52 -12.86
N GLY A 3 22.85 -37.06 -13.15
CA GLY A 3 21.73 -37.07 -12.18
C GLY A 3 21.63 -35.87 -11.23
N ALA A 4 22.21 -34.72 -11.56
CA ALA A 4 22.30 -33.55 -10.66
C ALA A 4 21.07 -32.61 -10.68
N PHE A 5 19.85 -33.12 -10.90
CA PHE A 5 18.64 -32.29 -10.83
C PHE A 5 18.26 -32.05 -9.36
N GLY A 6 18.11 -30.79 -8.96
CA GLY A 6 17.84 -30.40 -7.58
C GLY A 6 16.42 -30.72 -7.13
N LYS A 7 16.27 -31.15 -5.87
CA LYS A 7 14.97 -31.21 -5.18
C LYS A 7 14.57 -29.81 -4.74
N MET A 8 13.27 -29.53 -4.72
CA MET A 8 12.76 -28.27 -4.19
C MET A 8 13.02 -28.20 -2.68
N GLN A 9 13.65 -27.12 -2.21
CA GLN A 9 13.96 -26.90 -0.79
C GLN A 9 13.27 -25.65 -0.23
N GLU A 10 13.41 -24.52 -0.90
CA GLU A 10 12.91 -23.24 -0.43
C GLU A 10 12.14 -22.50 -1.53
N THR A 11 11.38 -21.49 -1.11
CA THR A 11 10.66 -20.59 -2.00
C THR A 11 11.34 -19.23 -2.02
N ILE A 12 11.38 -18.61 -3.19
CA ILE A 12 12.03 -17.30 -3.39
C ILE A 12 11.00 -16.32 -3.95
N ALA A 13 11.02 -15.08 -3.46
CA ALA A 13 10.25 -13.98 -4.04
C ALA A 13 11.11 -13.25 -5.09
N HIS A 14 10.66 -13.25 -6.34
CA HIS A 14 11.29 -12.49 -7.41
C HIS A 14 10.87 -11.02 -7.31
N THR A 15 11.85 -10.11 -7.34
CA THR A 15 11.62 -8.66 -7.27
C THR A 15 12.26 -7.94 -8.45
N HIS A 16 11.53 -7.03 -9.07
CA HIS A 16 12.03 -6.15 -10.14
C HIS A 16 12.56 -4.82 -9.59
N ILE A 17 13.32 -4.09 -10.42
CA ILE A 17 13.80 -2.76 -10.07
C ILE A 17 12.60 -1.82 -9.88
N GLY A 18 12.56 -1.12 -8.75
CA GLY A 18 11.47 -0.21 -8.41
C GLY A 18 10.23 -0.89 -7.80
N GLN A 19 10.22 -2.21 -7.71
CA GLN A 19 9.16 -2.93 -7.00
C GLN A 19 9.26 -2.69 -5.49
N VAL A 20 8.11 -2.45 -4.87
CA VAL A 20 8.04 -2.24 -3.42
C VAL A 20 7.99 -3.58 -2.70
N ILE A 21 8.92 -3.82 -1.78
CA ILE A 21 9.02 -5.07 -1.01
C ILE A 21 8.24 -4.98 0.31
N MET A 22 8.45 -3.89 1.05
CA MET A 22 7.81 -3.65 2.34
C MET A 22 7.22 -2.24 2.39
N THR A 23 6.03 -2.13 2.96
CA THR A 23 5.33 -0.85 3.18
C THR A 23 4.82 -0.77 4.60
N ILE A 24 4.97 0.39 5.23
CA ILE A 24 4.48 0.65 6.58
C ILE A 24 3.60 1.91 6.53
N ARG A 25 2.44 1.87 7.18
CA ARG A 25 1.56 3.01 7.39
C ARG A 25 1.57 3.38 8.88
N THR A 26 1.86 4.62 9.20
CA THR A 26 1.82 5.15 10.57
C THR A 26 1.23 6.56 10.59
N LYS A 27 0.98 7.08 11.79
CA LYS A 27 0.77 8.52 11.99
C LYS A 27 2.04 9.29 11.63
N VAL A 28 1.87 10.56 11.23
CA VAL A 28 2.97 11.45 10.81
C VAL A 28 4.02 11.63 11.90
N GLN A 29 3.61 11.62 13.17
CA GLN A 29 4.48 11.72 14.35
C GLN A 29 5.57 10.64 14.41
N ASN A 30 5.29 9.43 13.89
CA ASN A 30 6.22 8.29 14.00
C ASN A 30 7.15 8.17 12.78
N LYS A 31 7.17 9.16 11.88
CA LYS A 31 7.89 9.11 10.60
C LYS A 31 9.37 8.75 10.76
N GLU A 32 10.09 9.43 11.65
CA GLU A 32 11.53 9.23 11.85
C GLU A 32 11.85 7.83 12.39
N HIS A 33 11.00 7.34 13.29
CA HIS A 33 11.10 6.00 13.86
C HIS A 33 10.95 4.93 12.77
N VAL A 34 9.98 5.10 11.87
CA VAL A 34 9.75 4.18 10.75
C VAL A 34 10.93 4.19 9.78
N ILE A 35 11.50 5.35 9.47
CA ILE A 35 12.68 5.46 8.60
C ILE A 35 13.85 4.67 9.22
N LYS A 36 14.08 4.80 10.53
CA LYS A 36 15.12 4.05 11.24
C LYS A 36 14.88 2.53 11.22
N ILE A 37 13.63 2.09 11.39
CA ILE A 37 13.26 0.67 11.33
C ILE A 37 13.51 0.12 9.92
N LEU A 38 13.11 0.84 8.86
CA LEU A 38 13.32 0.43 7.48
C LEU A 38 14.81 0.42 7.10
N SER A 39 15.62 1.34 7.64
CA SER A 39 17.07 1.31 7.47
C SER A 39 17.70 0.05 8.07
N ARG A 40 17.21 -0.41 9.23
CA ARG A 40 17.65 -1.67 9.84
C ARG A 40 17.16 -2.88 9.04
N ALA A 41 15.91 -2.86 8.57
CA ALA A 41 15.34 -3.95 7.76
C ALA A 41 16.07 -4.11 6.43
N LYS A 42 16.45 -3.01 5.77
CA LYS A 42 17.22 -3.00 4.52
C LYS A 42 18.52 -3.81 4.62
N LEU A 43 19.17 -3.86 5.78
CA LEU A 43 20.40 -4.65 5.99
C LEU A 43 20.19 -6.16 5.85
N LYS A 44 18.95 -6.64 5.99
CA LYS A 44 18.61 -8.06 5.82
C LYS A 44 18.29 -8.43 4.37
N PHE A 45 18.14 -7.45 3.48
CA PHE A 45 17.90 -7.69 2.08
C PHE A 45 19.20 -7.58 1.28
N PRO A 46 19.38 -8.43 0.26
CA PRO A 46 20.49 -8.28 -0.67
C PRO A 46 20.35 -6.97 -1.46
N ARG A 47 21.48 -6.45 -1.94
CA ARG A 47 21.60 -5.25 -2.78
C ARG A 47 21.14 -3.95 -2.07
N HIS A 48 21.32 -2.83 -2.78
CA HIS A 48 20.88 -1.52 -2.34
C HIS A 48 19.37 -1.32 -2.50
N GLN A 49 18.65 -1.29 -1.37
CA GLN A 49 17.24 -0.87 -1.32
C GLN A 49 17.07 0.64 -1.08
N LYS A 50 16.02 1.25 -1.64
CA LYS A 50 15.69 2.66 -1.41
C LYS A 50 14.50 2.78 -0.47
N ILE A 51 14.58 3.67 0.52
CA ILE A 51 13.45 4.03 1.38
C ILE A 51 12.79 5.25 0.76
N HIS A 52 11.48 5.17 0.52
CA HIS A 52 10.71 6.25 -0.08
C HIS A 52 9.49 6.57 0.79
N ILE A 53 9.21 7.87 0.96
CA ILE A 53 7.99 8.34 1.61
C ILE A 53 6.96 8.57 0.51
N SER A 54 5.89 7.76 0.54
CA SER A 54 4.80 7.89 -0.43
C SER A 54 4.02 9.19 -0.23
N LYS A 55 3.58 9.80 -1.33
CA LYS A 55 2.60 10.91 -1.33
C LYS A 55 1.16 10.44 -1.13
N LYS A 56 0.93 9.12 -1.14
CA LYS A 56 -0.40 8.51 -0.98
C LYS A 56 -0.85 8.51 0.47
N TRP A 57 -2.16 8.51 0.67
CA TRP A 57 -2.76 8.30 1.99
C TRP A 57 -2.63 6.84 2.43
N GLY A 58 -1.46 6.49 2.99
CA GLY A 58 -1.16 5.13 3.44
C GLY A 58 -1.20 4.11 2.30
N PHE A 59 -2.07 3.10 2.43
CA PHE A 59 -2.21 2.00 1.45
C PHE A 59 -3.32 2.25 0.42
N VAL A 60 -3.85 3.47 0.37
CA VAL A 60 -4.88 3.88 -0.59
C VAL A 60 -4.22 4.35 -1.88
N LYS A 61 -4.94 4.26 -2.99
CA LYS A 61 -4.48 4.71 -4.32
C LYS A 61 -4.33 6.24 -4.45
N PHE A 62 -5.01 7.00 -3.61
CA PHE A 62 -5.10 8.46 -3.68
C PHE A 62 -3.96 9.15 -2.93
N ASN A 63 -3.58 10.34 -3.39
CA ASN A 63 -2.66 11.22 -2.67
C ASN A 63 -3.31 11.73 -1.37
N ALA A 64 -2.48 12.11 -0.39
CA ALA A 64 -2.97 12.64 0.88
C ALA A 64 -3.89 13.84 0.68
N ASP A 65 -3.46 14.84 -0.10
CA ASP A 65 -4.20 16.07 -0.36
C ASP A 65 -5.60 15.78 -0.95
N LYS A 66 -5.65 14.98 -2.02
CA LYS A 66 -6.92 14.58 -2.66
C LYS A 66 -7.79 13.73 -1.74
N PHE A 67 -7.19 12.93 -0.86
CA PHE A 67 -7.94 12.11 0.08
C PHE A 67 -8.65 13.00 1.11
N GLU A 68 -7.97 14.03 1.60
CA GLU A 68 -8.55 15.01 2.53
C GLU A 68 -9.68 15.83 1.89
N GLU A 69 -9.61 16.12 0.59
CA GLU A 69 -10.71 16.74 -0.18
C GLU A 69 -11.91 15.80 -0.40
N MET A 70 -11.67 14.53 -0.74
CA MET A 70 -12.74 13.58 -1.08
C MET A 70 -13.52 13.03 0.13
N VAL A 71 -12.96 13.12 1.34
CA VAL A 71 -13.64 12.71 2.58
C VAL A 71 -14.87 13.58 2.87
N PRO A 72 -14.79 14.94 2.94
CA PRO A 72 -15.95 15.79 3.18
C PRO A 72 -16.94 15.75 2.01
N GLU A 73 -16.48 15.56 0.77
CA GLU A 73 -17.35 15.37 -0.41
C GLU A 73 -18.12 14.04 -0.41
N LYS A 74 -17.90 13.17 0.60
CA LYS A 74 -18.50 11.84 0.72
C LYS A 74 -18.29 10.95 -0.51
N HIS A 75 -17.20 11.16 -1.26
CA HIS A 75 -16.84 10.31 -2.39
C HIS A 75 -16.18 8.98 -1.99
N LEU A 76 -15.78 8.86 -0.73
CA LEU A 76 -15.11 7.70 -0.17
C LEU A 76 -15.93 7.10 0.98
N ILE A 77 -16.14 5.79 0.93
CA ILE A 77 -16.77 5.02 1.99
C ILE A 77 -15.66 4.28 2.76
N PRO A 78 -15.60 4.40 4.09
CA PRO A 78 -14.66 3.65 4.90
C PRO A 78 -14.96 2.14 4.81
N ASP A 79 -13.93 1.33 4.55
CA ASP A 79 -14.02 -0.13 4.42
C ASP A 79 -12.93 -0.79 5.27
N GLY A 80 -13.01 -0.54 6.59
CA GLY A 80 -12.00 -0.92 7.56
C GLY A 80 -10.65 -0.29 7.26
N CYS A 81 -9.65 -1.11 6.94
CA CYS A 81 -8.29 -0.65 6.62
C CYS A 81 -8.18 0.05 5.25
N ARG A 82 -9.14 -0.21 4.35
CA ARG A 82 -9.19 0.35 2.98
C ARG A 82 -10.34 1.34 2.85
N VAL A 83 -10.48 1.90 1.66
CA VAL A 83 -11.62 2.75 1.28
C VAL A 83 -12.22 2.26 -0.03
N LYS A 84 -13.54 2.33 -0.12
CA LYS A 84 -14.29 2.13 -1.36
C LYS A 84 -14.58 3.49 -1.97
N TYR A 85 -14.40 3.60 -3.28
CA TYR A 85 -14.72 4.81 -4.03
C TYR A 85 -16.13 4.70 -4.59
N ILE A 86 -16.96 5.73 -4.38
CA ILE A 86 -18.31 5.77 -4.94
C ILE A 86 -18.19 6.09 -6.44
N LEU A 87 -18.50 5.10 -7.27
CA LEU A 87 -18.51 5.27 -8.72
C LEU A 87 -19.71 6.13 -9.13
N ARG A 88 -19.51 7.02 -10.11
CA ARG A 88 -20.60 7.73 -10.80
C ARG A 88 -21.32 6.85 -11.85
N ARG A 89 -21.22 5.53 -11.71
CA ARG A 89 -21.76 4.55 -12.66
C ARG A 89 -22.46 3.44 -11.89
N GLY A 90 -23.64 3.05 -12.37
CA GLY A 90 -24.48 2.02 -11.76
C GLY A 90 -25.91 2.51 -11.56
N PRO A 91 -26.80 1.64 -11.05
CA PRO A 91 -28.18 2.00 -10.74
C PRO A 91 -28.25 3.15 -9.71
N LEU A 92 -29.05 4.18 -10.02
CA LEU A 92 -29.21 5.38 -9.19
C LEU A 92 -29.70 5.07 -7.77
N ASP A 93 -30.61 4.11 -7.62
CA ASP A 93 -31.15 3.73 -6.30
C ASP A 93 -30.05 3.28 -5.34
N LYS A 94 -29.10 2.49 -5.83
CA LYS A 94 -27.93 2.06 -5.04
C LYS A 94 -27.01 3.22 -4.71
N TRP A 95 -26.89 4.20 -5.60
CA TRP A 95 -26.07 5.39 -5.37
C TRP A 95 -26.68 6.29 -4.29
N HIS A 96 -28.00 6.53 -4.33
CA HIS A 96 -28.70 7.28 -3.30
C HIS A 96 -28.62 6.61 -1.93
N ALA A 97 -28.77 5.28 -1.86
CA ALA A 97 -28.64 4.53 -0.61
C ALA A 97 -27.23 4.66 0.01
N LEU A 98 -26.18 4.73 -0.81
CA LEU A 98 -24.80 4.88 -0.34
C LEU A 98 -24.46 6.29 0.17
N LEU A 99 -25.15 7.32 -0.32
CA LEU A 99 -24.97 8.71 0.14
C LEU A 99 -25.77 9.06 1.39
N ALA A 100 -26.88 8.36 1.60
CA ALA A 100 -27.74 8.53 2.77
C ALA A 100 -27.14 7.91 4.05
N ALA A 101 -26.21 6.96 3.91
CA ALA A 101 -25.44 6.35 4.98
C ALA A 101 -24.26 7.24 5.42
#